data_AF-A0A845QNA9-F1
#
_entry.id   AF-A0A845QNA9-F1
#
_cell.length_a   1.000
_cell.length_b   1.000
_cell.length_c   1.000
_cell.angle_alpha   90.00
_cell.angle_beta   90.00
_cell.angle_gamma   90.00
#
_symmetry.space_group_name_H-M   'P 1'
#
loop_
_entity.id
_entity.type
_entity.pdbx_description
1 polymer ?
#
loop_
_entity_poly.entity_id
_entity_poly.type
_entity_poly.pdbx_seq_one_letter_code
_entity_poly.pdbx_strand_id
1 'polypeptide(L)'
;MLTNKQKELIGVLKGSLPTAPDEVALQHADWYPVWRPEICVKVGDRLTYDGALYRCLQEHDTQETWTPVDAPSLWAKVLIPNPDIIPAWEQPDSTNAYVAGDKVIHNGKTWESLVDGNVWEPGAVGTESLWAEVTE
;
A
#
# COMPACT_ATOMS: atom_id res chain seq x y z
N MET A 1 -25.90 -19.55 -7.07
CA MET A 1 -26.07 -18.64 -5.91
C MET A 1 -25.13 -19.09 -4.80
N LEU A 2 -24.55 -18.15 -4.05
CA LEU A 2 -23.68 -18.47 -2.91
C LEU A 2 -24.50 -19.08 -1.77
N THR A 3 -23.95 -20.11 -1.13
CA THR A 3 -24.50 -20.72 0.09
C THR A 3 -24.34 -19.77 1.29
N ASN A 4 -25.05 -20.03 2.39
CA ASN A 4 -24.91 -19.23 3.61
C ASN A 4 -23.48 -19.29 4.17
N LYS A 5 -22.85 -20.46 4.18
CA LYS A 5 -21.45 -20.62 4.59
C LYS A 5 -20.49 -19.81 3.72
N GLN A 6 -20.74 -19.73 2.41
CA GLN A 6 -19.93 -18.90 1.51
C GLN A 6 -20.10 -17.40 1.79
N LYS A 7 -21.30 -16.94 2.14
CA LYS A 7 -21.54 -15.53 2.53
C LYS A 7 -20.86 -15.19 3.86
N GLU A 8 -20.89 -16.10 4.83
CA GLU A 8 -20.17 -15.95 6.10
C GLU A 8 -18.66 -15.85 5.88
N LEU A 9 -18.10 -16.72 5.03
CA LEU A 9 -16.69 -16.67 4.67
C LEU A 9 -16.30 -15.34 4.01
N ILE A 10 -17.13 -14.81 3.11
CA ILE A 10 -16.93 -13.48 2.50
C ILE A 10 -16.95 -12.38 3.59
N GLY A 11 -17.85 -12.47 4.56
CA GLY A 11 -17.91 -11.54 5.69
C GLY A 11 -16.63 -11.54 6.52
N VAL A 12 -16.10 -12.73 6.83
CA VAL A 12 -14.83 -12.89 7.55
C VAL A 12 -13.67 -12.29 6.74
N LEU A 13 -13.57 -12.62 5.45
CA LEU A 13 -12.53 -12.07 4.57
C LEU A 13 -12.58 -10.55 4.51
N LYS A 14 -13.77 -9.96 4.32
CA LYS A 14 -13.94 -8.50 4.31
C LYS A 14 -13.52 -7.85 5.64
N GLY A 15 -13.79 -8.50 6.76
CA GLY A 15 -13.35 -8.03 8.08
C GLY A 15 -11.84 -8.10 8.30
N SER A 16 -11.14 -9.03 7.64
CA SER A 16 -9.69 -9.18 7.75
C SER A 16 -8.89 -8.34 6.75
N LEU A 17 -9.47 -7.96 5.60
CA LEU A 17 -8.79 -7.19 4.55
C LEU A 17 -8.13 -5.88 5.03
N PRO A 18 -8.73 -5.07 5.94
CA PRO A 18 -8.10 -3.84 6.42
C PRO A 18 -6.82 -4.09 7.22
N THR A 19 -6.77 -5.18 7.98
CA THR A 19 -5.64 -5.57 8.82
C THR A 19 -4.76 -6.64 8.17
N ALA A 20 -5.04 -6.99 6.92
CA ALA A 20 -4.23 -7.95 6.20
C ALA A 20 -2.80 -7.40 6.12
N PRO A 21 -1.77 -8.23 6.36
CA PRO A 21 -0.40 -7.88 6.03
C PRO A 21 -0.34 -7.40 4.58
N ASP A 22 0.54 -6.44 4.30
CA ASP A 22 0.69 -5.90 2.94
C ASP A 22 0.83 -7.05 1.94
N GLU A 23 1.73 -8.00 2.16
CA GLU A 23 1.87 -9.21 1.34
C GLU A 23 0.54 -9.89 0.91
N VAL A 24 -0.41 -10.05 1.84
CA VAL A 24 -1.72 -10.70 1.56
C VAL A 24 -2.69 -9.75 0.84
N ALA A 25 -2.71 -8.48 1.24
CA ALA A 25 -3.53 -7.46 0.60
C ALA A 25 -3.18 -7.28 -0.89
N LEU A 26 -1.92 -7.53 -1.20
CA LEU A 26 -1.31 -7.15 -2.44
C LEU A 26 -1.40 -8.23 -3.52
N GLN A 27 -1.32 -9.51 -3.16
CA GLN A 27 -1.63 -10.63 -4.08
C GLN A 27 -3.08 -10.58 -4.60
N HIS A 28 -3.94 -9.86 -3.88
CA HIS A 28 -5.36 -9.78 -4.12
C HIS A 28 -5.85 -8.33 -4.10
N ALA A 29 -5.10 -7.42 -4.71
CA ALA A 29 -5.49 -6.00 -4.82
C ALA A 29 -6.88 -5.82 -5.47
N ASP A 30 -7.27 -6.73 -6.36
CA ASP A 30 -8.59 -6.81 -7.00
C ASP A 30 -9.74 -7.19 -6.04
N TRP A 31 -9.42 -7.67 -4.83
CA TRP A 31 -10.42 -7.92 -3.78
C TRP A 31 -10.79 -6.65 -3.02
N TYR A 32 -9.99 -5.59 -3.14
CA TYR A 32 -10.28 -4.30 -2.52
C TYR A 32 -11.26 -3.51 -3.37
N PRO A 33 -12.21 -2.79 -2.75
CA PRO A 33 -13.16 -1.99 -3.50
C PRO A 33 -12.45 -0.87 -4.27
N VAL A 34 -12.92 -0.60 -5.49
CA VAL A 34 -12.54 0.61 -6.21
C VAL A 34 -13.13 1.82 -5.52
N TRP A 35 -12.31 2.85 -5.31
CA TRP A 35 -12.71 4.12 -4.73
C TRP A 35 -13.82 4.76 -5.56
N ARG A 36 -14.81 5.31 -4.85
CA ARG A 36 -15.89 6.16 -5.36
C ARG A 36 -16.41 6.99 -4.18
N PRO A 37 -17.12 8.10 -4.42
CA PRO A 37 -17.80 8.84 -3.36
C PRO A 37 -18.79 7.97 -2.56
N GLU A 38 -19.11 8.43 -1.35
CA GLU A 38 -20.13 7.84 -0.45
C GLU A 38 -19.82 6.43 0.09
N ILE A 39 -18.54 6.05 0.15
CA ILE A 39 -18.05 4.91 0.94
C ILE A 39 -17.64 5.42 2.32
N CYS A 40 -18.25 4.86 3.37
CA CYS A 40 -17.79 5.02 4.74
C CYS A 40 -16.56 4.13 4.96
N VAL A 41 -15.38 4.74 5.13
CA VAL A 41 -14.11 4.04 5.35
C VAL A 41 -13.58 4.29 6.75
N LYS A 42 -12.99 3.26 7.35
CA LYS A 42 -12.30 3.32 8.63
C LYS A 42 -10.79 3.41 8.42
N VAL A 43 -10.07 3.81 9.47
CA VAL A 43 -8.61 3.76 9.48
C VAL A 43 -8.13 2.35 9.15
N GLY A 44 -7.22 2.24 8.19
CA GLY A 44 -6.67 0.96 7.73
C GLY A 44 -7.42 0.32 6.56
N ASP A 45 -8.67 0.73 6.29
CA ASP A 45 -9.37 0.28 5.08
C ASP A 45 -8.55 0.62 3.84
N ARG A 46 -8.62 -0.22 2.81
CA ARG A 46 -7.90 0.02 1.55
C ARG A 46 -8.85 0.05 0.38
N LEU A 47 -8.59 0.96 -0.55
CA LEU A 47 -9.35 1.12 -1.79
C LEU A 47 -8.36 1.21 -2.96
N THR A 48 -8.77 0.72 -4.12
CA THR A 48 -8.01 0.92 -5.36
C THR A 48 -8.46 2.21 -6.04
N TYR A 49 -7.51 3.00 -6.54
CA TYR A 49 -7.78 4.22 -7.30
C TYR A 49 -6.69 4.36 -8.36
N ASP A 50 -7.12 4.52 -9.62
CA ASP A 50 -6.24 4.63 -10.79
C ASP A 50 -5.14 3.55 -10.86
N GLY A 51 -5.52 2.30 -10.55
CA GLY A 51 -4.62 1.15 -10.60
C GLY A 51 -3.66 0.99 -9.41
N ALA A 52 -3.66 1.91 -8.44
CA ALA A 52 -2.89 1.81 -7.21
C ALA A 52 -3.77 1.53 -5.99
N LEU A 53 -3.21 0.86 -4.98
CA LEU A 53 -3.88 0.61 -3.70
C LEU A 53 -3.55 1.74 -2.72
N TYR A 54 -4.57 2.24 -2.03
CA TYR A 54 -4.45 3.29 -1.02
C TYR A 54 -5.04 2.82 0.29
N ARG A 55 -4.37 3.16 1.39
CA ARG A 55 -4.81 2.92 2.76
C ARG A 55 -5.41 4.20 3.34
N CYS A 56 -6.58 4.08 3.95
CA CYS A 56 -7.25 5.13 4.68
C CYS A 56 -6.49 5.44 5.99
N LEU A 57 -6.18 6.71 6.21
CA LEU A 57 -5.46 7.20 7.38
C LEU A 57 -6.39 7.71 8.49
N GLN A 58 -7.57 8.19 8.12
CA GLN A 58 -8.56 8.78 9.04
C GLN A 58 -9.96 8.34 8.63
N GLU A 59 -10.80 7.94 9.59
CA GLU A 59 -12.19 7.55 9.31
C GLU A 59 -12.97 8.72 8.70
N HIS A 60 -13.61 8.48 7.56
CA HIS A 60 -14.41 9.48 6.84
C HIS A 60 -15.35 8.82 5.81
N ASP A 61 -16.29 9.61 5.29
CA ASP A 61 -17.00 9.28 4.05
C ASP A 61 -16.23 9.85 2.85
N THR A 62 -15.91 9.01 1.86
CA THR A 62 -15.23 9.43 0.63
C THR A 62 -16.02 10.50 -0.11
N GLN A 63 -15.36 11.57 -0.57
CA GLN A 63 -15.97 12.69 -1.27
C GLN A 63 -15.25 12.98 -2.59
N GLU A 64 -15.97 13.53 -3.58
CA GLU A 64 -15.43 13.76 -4.94
C GLU A 64 -14.12 14.58 -4.95
N THR A 65 -13.98 15.55 -4.04
CA THR A 65 -12.79 16.42 -3.95
C THR A 65 -11.69 15.86 -3.05
N TRP A 66 -11.93 14.73 -2.37
CA TRP A 66 -10.97 14.09 -1.46
C TRP A 66 -10.54 12.74 -2.03
N THR A 67 -10.05 12.77 -3.26
CA THR A 67 -9.53 11.60 -3.93
C THR A 67 -8.25 11.10 -3.23
N PRO A 68 -7.85 9.84 -3.44
CA PRO A 68 -6.61 9.33 -2.85
C PRO A 68 -5.33 10.05 -3.27
N VAL A 69 -5.35 10.74 -4.41
CA VAL A 69 -4.22 11.57 -4.88
C VAL A 69 -4.29 13.02 -4.40
N ASP A 70 -5.49 13.56 -4.13
CA ASP A 70 -5.68 14.96 -3.76
C ASP A 70 -5.78 15.19 -2.23
N ALA A 71 -5.93 14.12 -1.45
CA ALA A 71 -6.08 14.19 0.01
C ALA A 71 -5.05 13.31 0.76
N PRO A 72 -3.75 13.68 0.76
CA PRO A 72 -2.67 12.88 1.38
C PRO A 72 -2.74 12.79 2.91
N SER A 73 -3.55 13.64 3.55
CA SER A 73 -3.85 13.52 4.99
C SER A 73 -4.89 12.42 5.30
N LEU A 74 -5.67 12.00 4.29
CA LEU A 74 -6.71 10.97 4.40
C LEU A 74 -6.26 9.64 3.80
N TRP A 75 -5.35 9.67 2.82
CA TRP A 75 -4.93 8.49 2.06
C TRP A 75 -3.42 8.36 2.00
N ALA A 76 -2.93 7.14 2.17
CA ALA A 76 -1.54 6.75 1.95
C ALA A 76 -1.47 5.73 0.82
N LYS A 77 -0.73 6.03 -0.24
CA LYS A 77 -0.47 5.06 -1.32
C LYS A 77 0.37 3.90 -0.81
N VAL A 78 0.02 2.67 -1.16
CA VAL A 78 0.82 1.49 -0.85
C VAL A 78 1.90 1.34 -1.93
N LEU A 79 3.16 1.64 -1.57
CA LEU A 79 4.26 1.77 -2.53
C LEU A 79 4.83 0.43 -3.01
N ILE A 80 4.76 -0.60 -2.19
CA ILE A 80 5.03 -1.98 -2.59
C ILE A 80 3.66 -2.65 -2.78
N PRO A 81 3.11 -2.72 -3.99
CA PRO A 81 1.77 -3.24 -4.22
C PRO A 81 1.74 -4.76 -4.46
N ASN A 82 2.89 -5.43 -4.50
CA ASN A 82 3.02 -6.89 -4.64
C ASN A 82 4.42 -7.32 -4.18
N PRO A 83 4.58 -8.21 -3.19
CA PRO A 83 5.90 -8.70 -2.78
C PRO A 83 6.64 -9.49 -3.89
N ASP A 84 5.91 -10.06 -4.85
CA ASP A 84 6.48 -10.78 -6.00
C ASP A 84 6.94 -9.83 -7.12
N ILE A 85 6.61 -8.54 -7.04
CA ILE A 85 7.01 -7.52 -8.02
C ILE A 85 7.85 -6.50 -7.29
N ILE A 86 9.06 -6.24 -7.78
CA ILE A 86 9.89 -5.15 -7.28
C ILE A 86 9.51 -3.89 -8.07
N PRO A 87 8.72 -2.96 -7.49
CA PRO A 87 8.32 -1.75 -8.22
C PRO A 87 9.51 -0.81 -8.42
N ALA A 88 9.37 0.13 -9.35
CA ALA A 88 10.28 1.27 -9.39
C ALA A 88 10.17 2.07 -8.08
N TRP A 89 11.29 2.58 -7.57
CA TRP A 89 11.28 3.46 -6.40
C TRP A 89 10.46 4.72 -6.71
N GLU A 90 9.56 5.02 -5.79
CA GLU A 90 8.80 6.26 -5.73
C GLU A 90 9.11 6.95 -4.40
N GLN A 91 9.30 8.28 -4.43
CA GLN A 91 9.54 9.09 -3.24
C GLN A 91 8.36 8.97 -2.27
N PRO A 92 8.55 8.45 -1.05
CA PRO A 92 7.46 8.39 -0.08
C PRO A 92 7.15 9.76 0.52
N ASP A 93 5.90 9.88 0.98
CA ASP A 93 5.44 10.87 1.95
C ASP A 93 5.72 10.38 3.38
N SER A 94 5.42 11.22 4.37
CA SER A 94 5.57 10.86 5.80
C SER A 94 4.61 9.75 6.27
N THR A 95 3.64 9.34 5.44
CA THR A 95 2.55 8.41 5.80
C THR A 95 2.65 7.04 5.12
N ASN A 96 3.57 6.88 4.17
CA ASN A 96 3.74 5.67 3.37
C ASN A 96 5.21 5.30 3.13
N ALA A 97 6.08 5.63 4.07
CA ALA A 97 7.48 5.22 4.06
C ALA A 97 7.65 3.70 3.89
N TYR A 98 8.72 3.28 3.21
CA TYR A 98 9.07 1.87 3.07
C TYR A 98 9.42 1.26 4.43
N VAL A 99 9.18 -0.05 4.57
CA VAL A 99 9.55 -0.82 5.76
C VAL A 99 10.81 -1.66 5.53
N ALA A 100 11.41 -2.19 6.59
CA ALA A 100 12.58 -3.05 6.43
C ALA A 100 12.23 -4.31 5.59
N GLY A 101 13.08 -4.64 4.62
CA GLY A 101 12.88 -5.75 3.70
C GLY A 101 12.17 -5.39 2.39
N ASP A 102 11.52 -4.23 2.31
CA ASP A 102 10.91 -3.73 1.07
C ASP A 102 11.97 -3.58 -0.03
N LYS A 103 11.62 -3.98 -1.25
CA LYS A 103 12.52 -3.92 -2.40
C LYS A 103 11.99 -2.97 -3.47
N VAL A 104 12.89 -2.20 -4.07
CA VAL A 104 12.59 -1.26 -5.16
C VAL A 104 13.66 -1.29 -6.24
N ILE A 105 13.29 -0.94 -7.47
CA ILE A 105 14.21 -0.71 -8.57
C ILE A 105 14.52 0.78 -8.67
N HIS A 106 15.79 1.15 -8.61
CA HIS A 106 16.22 2.53 -8.80
C HIS A 106 17.57 2.59 -9.52
N ASN A 107 17.67 3.43 -10.55
CA ASN A 107 18.86 3.55 -11.40
C ASN A 107 19.38 2.21 -11.96
N GLY A 108 18.45 1.33 -12.36
CA GLY A 108 18.77 0.01 -12.94
C GLY A 108 19.27 -1.03 -11.95
N LYS A 109 19.19 -0.75 -10.64
CA LYS A 109 19.59 -1.65 -9.55
C LYS A 109 18.41 -1.98 -8.66
N THR A 110 18.46 -3.13 -8.01
CA THR A 110 17.52 -3.52 -6.97
C THR A 110 18.07 -3.12 -5.61
N TRP A 111 17.25 -2.48 -4.80
CA TRP A 111 17.59 -2.02 -3.46
C TRP A 111 16.61 -2.59 -2.45
N GLU A 112 17.12 -3.03 -1.31
CA GLU A 112 16.34 -3.47 -0.15
C GLU A 112 16.47 -2.45 0.97
N SER A 113 15.33 -2.01 1.52
CA SER A 113 15.30 -1.12 2.67
C SER A 113 15.80 -1.87 3.91
N LEU A 114 16.73 -1.27 4.65
CA LEU A 114 17.33 -1.84 5.85
C LEU A 114 16.61 -1.43 7.14
N VAL A 115 15.69 -0.46 7.04
CA VAL A 115 15.02 0.14 8.19
C VAL A 115 13.53 0.33 7.94
N ASP A 116 12.77 0.36 9.03
CA ASP A 116 11.38 0.79 9.01
C ASP A 116 11.28 2.31 8.88
N GLY A 117 10.30 2.80 8.10
CA GLY A 117 10.09 4.23 7.94
C GLY A 117 11.08 4.90 6.98
N ASN A 118 11.58 4.17 5.99
CA ASN A 118 12.55 4.68 5.02
C ASN A 118 11.87 5.57 3.96
N VAL A 119 12.19 6.86 4.00
CA VAL A 119 11.70 7.89 3.05
C VAL A 119 12.80 8.40 2.11
N TRP A 120 14.00 7.83 2.19
CA TRP A 120 15.18 8.34 1.48
C TRP A 120 15.42 7.62 0.17
N GLU A 121 15.99 8.32 -0.80
CA GLU A 121 16.30 7.77 -2.12
C GLU A 121 17.44 6.75 -2.07
N PRO A 122 17.27 5.52 -2.59
CA PRO A 122 18.31 4.51 -2.61
C PRO A 122 19.50 4.89 -3.48
N GLY A 123 20.71 4.66 -2.97
CA GLY A 123 21.96 4.97 -3.69
C GLY A 123 22.37 6.44 -3.68
N ALA A 124 21.60 7.32 -3.03
CA ALA A 124 22.04 8.68 -2.72
C ALA A 124 23.13 8.66 -1.62
N VAL A 125 24.07 9.61 -1.69
CA VAL A 125 25.14 9.74 -0.69
C VAL A 125 24.53 9.97 0.69
N GLY A 126 24.97 9.19 1.69
CA GLY A 126 24.47 9.26 3.06
C GLY A 126 23.28 8.32 3.36
N THR A 127 22.88 7.49 2.39
CA THR A 127 21.79 6.51 2.57
C THR A 127 22.29 5.07 2.71
N GLU A 128 23.61 4.87 2.86
CA GLU A 128 24.25 3.56 2.87
C GLU A 128 23.85 2.68 4.06
N SER A 129 23.33 3.29 5.14
CA SER A 129 22.75 2.57 6.29
C SER A 129 21.25 2.32 6.16
N LEU A 130 20.60 2.87 5.14
CA LEU A 130 19.15 2.80 4.91
C LEU A 130 18.80 1.81 3.81
N TRP A 131 19.71 1.61 2.84
CA TRP A 131 19.50 0.74 1.69
C TRP A 131 20.68 -0.19 1.47
N ALA A 132 20.38 -1.44 1.12
CA ALA A 132 21.35 -2.39 0.57
C ALA A 132 21.05 -2.65 -0.90
N GLU A 133 22.07 -2.56 -1.76
CA GLU A 133 21.97 -3.05 -3.13
C GLU A 133 21.89 -4.57 -3.11
N VAL A 134 20.83 -5.13 -3.69
CA VAL A 134 20.66 -6.57 -3.86
C VAL A 134 21.44 -6.99 -5.09
N THR A 135 22.52 -7.74 -4.88
CA THR A 135 23.31 -8.35 -5.96
C THR A 135 22.87 -9.80 -6.13
N GLU A 136 22.61 -10.21 -7.37
CA GLU A 136 22.34 -11.61 -7.73
C GLU A 136 23.58 -12.51 -7.55
#